data_AF-A0A4Q4DIN9-F1
#
_entry.id   AF-A0A4Q4DIN9-F1
#
_cell.length_a   1.000
_cell.length_b   1.000
_cell.length_c   1.000
_cell.angle_alpha   90.00
_cell.angle_beta   90.00
_cell.angle_gamma   90.00
#
_symmetry.space_group_name_H-M   'P 1'
#
loop_
_entity.id
_entity.type
_entity.pdbx_description
1 polymer ?
#
loop_
_entity_poly.entity_id
_entity_poly.type
_entity_poly.pdbx_seq_one_letter_code
_entity_poly.pdbx_strand_id
1 'polypeptide(L)'
;MPGVGQQVDLGIAAPFEYQGVLLRDMDVARSMSAAADGQALAESREEFWKSRSDLARIMIDRAVTRGELPEGTDPAFILEILIAPLHFRALLTRRPNSHHLNGRLVDLLLDGLTH
;
A
#
# COMPACT_ATOMS: atom_id res chain seq x y z
N MET A 1 35.30 -21.61 -22.35
CA MET A 1 34.11 -21.76 -21.49
C MET A 1 34.17 -20.76 -20.35
N PRO A 2 33.49 -19.61 -20.45
CA PRO A 2 32.89 -18.90 -19.30
C PRO A 2 31.36 -19.10 -19.38
N GLY A 3 30.57 -19.28 -18.32
CA GLY A 3 30.63 -18.67 -17.00
C GLY A 3 29.28 -17.95 -16.82
N VAL A 4 28.26 -18.72 -16.40
CA VAL A 4 26.85 -18.31 -16.26
C VAL A 4 26.70 -17.20 -15.23
N GLY A 5 25.88 -16.18 -15.54
CA GLY A 5 25.39 -15.22 -14.56
C GLY A 5 25.45 -13.75 -14.98
N GLN A 6 24.97 -13.41 -16.18
CA GLN A 6 24.76 -12.01 -16.54
C GLN A 6 23.54 -11.48 -15.78
N GLN A 7 23.81 -10.64 -14.78
CA GLN A 7 22.82 -9.90 -14.03
C GLN A 7 22.21 -8.84 -14.94
N VAL A 8 20.94 -9.01 -15.27
CA VAL A 8 20.11 -7.97 -15.88
C VAL A 8 19.87 -6.89 -14.83
N ASP A 9 20.48 -5.73 -15.05
CA ASP A 9 20.27 -4.51 -14.28
C ASP A 9 18.89 -3.93 -14.62
N LEU A 10 17.86 -4.42 -13.91
CA LEU A 10 16.58 -3.72 -13.82
C LEU A 10 16.75 -2.65 -12.75
N GLY A 11 17.06 -1.43 -13.19
CA GLY A 11 17.32 -0.24 -12.36
C GLY A 11 16.17 0.19 -11.44
N ILE A 12 15.81 -0.67 -10.49
CA ILE A 12 14.95 -0.41 -9.34
C ILE A 12 15.82 -0.60 -8.10
N ALA A 13 16.81 0.28 -7.96
CA ALA A 13 17.51 0.45 -6.70
C ALA A 13 16.70 1.42 -5.83
N ALA A 14 15.83 0.90 -4.98
CA ALA A 14 15.33 1.63 -3.81
C ALA A 14 15.78 0.86 -2.56
N PRO A 15 16.63 1.44 -1.70
CA PRO A 15 17.20 0.73 -0.57
C PRO A 15 16.13 0.45 0.50
N PHE A 16 16.24 -0.74 1.08
CA PHE A 16 15.35 -1.34 2.09
C PHE A 16 15.35 -0.59 3.44
N GLU A 17 14.80 0.62 3.51
CA GLU A 17 14.46 1.33 4.76
C GLU A 17 12.93 1.40 4.98
N TYR A 18 12.22 0.28 4.85
CA TYR A 18 10.75 0.26 4.95
C TYR A 18 10.18 0.36 6.38
N GLN A 19 10.99 0.20 7.43
CA GLN A 19 10.48 0.22 8.81
C GLN A 19 10.29 1.64 9.37
N GLY A 20 11.05 2.64 8.91
CA GLY A 20 10.97 4.01 9.44
C GLY A 20 9.78 4.83 8.91
N VAL A 21 9.41 4.64 7.64
CA VAL A 21 8.31 5.39 7.00
C VAL A 21 6.94 4.91 7.49
N LEU A 22 6.77 3.59 7.64
CA LEU A 22 5.53 3.02 8.16
C LEU A 22 5.26 3.46 9.61
N LEU A 23 6.31 3.58 10.44
CA LEU A 23 6.17 4.00 11.84
C LEU A 23 5.85 5.50 12.00
N ARG A 24 6.38 6.38 11.13
CA ARG A 24 5.97 7.80 11.10
C ARG A 24 4.53 7.99 10.61
N ASP A 25 4.11 7.21 9.61
CA ASP A 25 2.76 7.26 9.06
C ASP A 25 1.67 6.88 10.09
N MET A 26 1.97 5.93 10.98
CA MET A 26 1.01 5.47 11.99
C MET A 26 0.79 6.46 13.13
N ASP A 27 1.76 7.30 13.47
CA ASP A 27 1.59 8.39 14.44
C ASP A 27 0.71 9.52 13.89
N VAL A 28 0.85 9.83 12.60
CA VAL A 28 -0.04 10.75 11.88
C VAL A 28 -1.45 10.18 11.80
N ALA A 29 -1.61 8.92 11.39
CA ALA A 29 -2.93 8.27 11.37
C ALA A 29 -3.58 8.22 12.77
N ARG A 30 -2.78 8.00 13.82
CA ARG A 30 -3.25 7.99 15.21
C ARG A 30 -3.69 9.37 15.69
N SER A 31 -2.96 10.44 15.35
CA SER A 31 -3.33 11.81 15.74
C SER A 31 -4.60 12.27 15.02
N MET A 32 -4.79 11.87 13.77
CA MET A 32 -5.99 12.17 12.97
C MET A 32 -7.23 11.40 13.45
N SER A 33 -7.08 10.21 14.03
CA SER A 33 -8.20 9.47 14.62
C SER A 33 -8.70 10.05 15.95
N ALA A 34 -7.91 10.92 16.60
CA ALA A 34 -8.17 11.40 17.96
C ALA A 34 -8.79 12.82 18.01
N ALA A 35 -8.81 13.56 16.89
CA ALA A 35 -9.37 14.90 16.84
C ALA A 35 -10.84 14.90 16.41
N ALA A 36 -11.68 15.72 17.03
CA ALA A 36 -12.89 16.20 16.35
C ALA A 36 -12.41 17.03 15.15
N ASP A 37 -12.65 16.55 13.93
CA ASP A 37 -12.05 17.10 12.72
C ASP A 37 -12.40 18.59 12.54
N GLY A 38 -11.42 19.47 12.71
CA GLY A 38 -11.49 20.83 12.16
C GLY A 38 -11.27 20.78 10.65
N GLN A 39 -11.88 21.70 9.89
CA GLN A 39 -11.82 21.76 8.42
C GLN A 39 -10.41 21.54 7.85
N ALA A 40 -9.40 22.22 8.38
CA ALA A 40 -8.01 22.12 7.92
C ALA A 40 -7.40 20.71 8.11
N LEU A 41 -7.82 19.98 9.15
CA LEU A 41 -7.37 18.61 9.38
C LEU A 41 -8.04 17.63 8.40
N ALA A 42 -9.31 17.88 8.05
CA ALA A 42 -10.03 17.11 7.06
C ALA A 42 -9.42 17.27 5.66
N GLU A 43 -9.06 18.50 5.27
CA GLU A 43 -8.39 18.79 3.99
C GLU A 43 -7.00 18.13 3.94
N SER A 44 -6.19 18.27 4.98
CA SER A 44 -4.89 17.60 5.07
C SER A 44 -5.00 16.08 4.99
N ARG A 45 -6.06 15.49 5.57
CA ARG A 45 -6.35 14.06 5.47
C ARG A 45 -6.65 13.64 4.04
N GLU A 46 -7.50 14.41 3.36
CA GLU A 46 -7.88 14.13 1.99
C GLU A 46 -6.65 14.16 1.07
N GLU A 47 -5.81 15.20 1.18
CA GLU A 47 -4.58 15.33 0.41
C GLU A 47 -3.60 14.17 0.66
N PHE A 48 -3.43 13.78 1.94
CA PHE A 48 -2.57 12.67 2.33
C PHE A 48 -2.99 11.34 1.70
N TRP A 49 -4.29 11.05 1.68
CA TRP A 49 -4.83 9.83 1.08
C TRP A 49 -4.85 9.90 -0.44
N LYS A 50 -5.15 11.06 -1.01
CA LYS A 50 -5.10 11.29 -2.45
C LYS A 50 -3.71 10.95 -3.01
N SER A 51 -2.65 11.45 -2.38
CA SER A 51 -1.27 11.15 -2.81
C SER A 51 -0.96 9.65 -2.83
N ARG A 52 -1.45 8.89 -1.84
CA ARG A 52 -1.23 7.44 -1.76
C ARG A 52 -2.05 6.68 -2.79
N SER A 53 -3.31 7.08 -3.00
CA SER A 53 -4.15 6.52 -4.06
C SER A 53 -3.55 6.78 -5.45
N ASP A 54 -2.98 7.97 -5.68
CA ASP A 54 -2.30 8.29 -6.95
C ASP A 54 -1.06 7.40 -7.18
N LEU A 55 -0.31 7.06 -6.12
CA LEU A 55 0.80 6.10 -6.22
C LEU A 55 0.32 4.66 -6.49
N ALA A 56 -0.74 4.22 -5.81
CA ALA A 56 -1.32 2.90 -6.03
C ALA A 56 -1.84 2.76 -7.47
N ARG A 57 -2.48 3.82 -7.98
CA ARG A 57 -3.02 3.89 -9.34
C ARG A 57 -1.97 3.58 -10.40
N ILE A 58 -0.73 4.05 -10.26
CA ILE A 58 0.34 3.76 -11.23
C ILE A 58 0.55 2.25 -11.39
N MET A 59 0.51 1.49 -10.31
CA MET A 59 0.69 0.03 -10.35
C MET A 59 -0.56 -0.68 -10.88
N ILE A 60 -1.75 -0.24 -10.43
CA ILE A 60 -3.05 -0.81 -10.82
C ILE A 60 -3.29 -0.60 -12.32
N ASP A 61 -3.13 0.62 -12.84
CA ASP A 61 -3.35 0.94 -14.26
C ASP A 61 -2.44 0.09 -15.16
N ARG A 62 -1.19 -0.15 -14.73
CA ARG A 62 -0.25 -1.03 -15.45
C ARG A 62 -0.69 -2.49 -15.43
N ALA A 63 -1.22 -2.99 -14.31
CA ALA A 63 -1.72 -4.36 -14.20
C ALA A 63 -2.98 -4.56 -15.07
N VAL A 64 -3.90 -3.59 -15.06
CA VAL A 64 -5.06 -3.57 -15.98
C VAL A 64 -4.60 -3.56 -17.44
N THR A 65 -3.63 -2.71 -17.80
CA THR A 65 -3.08 -2.66 -19.16
C THR A 65 -2.48 -4.00 -19.61
N ARG A 66 -1.91 -4.79 -18.68
CA ARG A 66 -1.38 -6.14 -18.97
C ARG A 66 -2.46 -7.23 -18.98
N GLY A 67 -3.71 -6.91 -18.62
CA GLY A 67 -4.78 -7.88 -18.46
C GLY A 67 -4.67 -8.73 -17.18
N GLU A 68 -3.88 -8.29 -16.21
CA GLU A 68 -3.71 -8.98 -14.91
C GLU A 68 -4.83 -8.63 -13.92
N LEU A 69 -5.50 -7.50 -14.11
CA LEU A 69 -6.65 -7.06 -13.32
C LEU A 69 -7.81 -6.67 -14.24
N PRO A 70 -9.07 -6.81 -13.78
CA PRO A 70 -10.24 -6.39 -14.55
C PRO A 70 -10.22 -4.90 -14.91
N GLU A 71 -10.76 -4.57 -16.09
CA GLU A 71 -11.05 -3.17 -16.44
C GLU A 71 -11.99 -2.54 -15.42
N GLY A 72 -11.73 -1.28 -15.06
CA GLY A 72 -12.53 -0.55 -14.08
C GLY A 72 -12.17 -0.83 -12.62
N THR A 73 -11.11 -1.59 -12.34
CA THR A 73 -10.57 -1.75 -10.97
C THR A 73 -10.29 -0.37 -10.34
N ASP A 74 -10.92 -0.08 -9.20
CA ASP A 74 -10.75 1.19 -8.47
C ASP A 74 -9.46 1.16 -7.61
N PRO A 75 -8.42 1.95 -7.94
CA PRO A 75 -7.17 1.95 -7.19
C PRO A 75 -7.32 2.38 -5.73
N ALA A 76 -8.26 3.29 -5.44
CA ALA A 76 -8.47 3.78 -4.07
C ALA A 76 -9.04 2.65 -3.19
N PHE A 77 -10.03 1.93 -3.72
CA PHE A 77 -10.62 0.78 -3.04
C PHE A 77 -9.61 -0.36 -2.82
N ILE A 78 -8.78 -0.66 -3.81
CA ILE A 78 -7.70 -1.65 -3.66
C ILE A 78 -6.73 -1.25 -2.55
N LEU A 79 -6.29 0.00 -2.55
CA LEU A 79 -5.41 0.52 -1.52
C LEU A 79 -6.06 0.39 -0.13
N GLU A 80 -7.33 0.78 0.00
CA GLU A 80 -8.09 0.71 1.25
C GLU A 80 -8.13 -0.71 1.82
N ILE A 81 -8.48 -1.71 1.00
CA ILE A 81 -8.53 -3.12 1.43
C ILE A 81 -7.15 -3.60 1.92
N LEU A 82 -6.06 -3.21 1.25
CA LEU A 82 -4.72 -3.64 1.63
C LEU A 82 -4.24 -3.02 2.95
N ILE A 83 -4.56 -1.74 3.19
CA ILE A 83 -4.03 -1.01 4.35
C ILE A 83 -4.91 -1.10 5.59
N ALA A 84 -6.23 -1.27 5.45
CA ALA A 84 -7.16 -1.27 6.57
C ALA A 84 -6.84 -2.36 7.62
N PRO A 85 -6.51 -3.61 7.26
CA PRO A 85 -6.12 -4.63 8.23
C PRO A 85 -4.81 -4.30 8.95
N LEU A 86 -3.86 -3.64 8.27
CA LEU A 86 -2.59 -3.19 8.84
C LEU A 86 -2.82 -2.09 9.88
N HIS A 87 -3.71 -1.14 9.57
CA HIS A 87 -4.10 -0.07 10.49
C HIS A 87 -4.89 -0.61 11.68
N PHE A 88 -5.84 -1.50 11.46
CA PHE A 88 -6.58 -2.17 12.53
C PHE A 88 -5.63 -2.86 13.51
N ARG A 89 -4.63 -3.56 12.99
CA ARG A 89 -3.64 -4.25 13.82
C ARG A 89 -2.81 -3.29 14.64
N ALA A 90 -2.28 -2.25 14.02
CA ALA A 90 -1.38 -1.30 14.67
C ALA A 90 -2.09 -0.36 15.65
N LEU A 91 -3.30 0.13 15.32
CA LEU A 91 -4.02 1.11 16.12
C LEU A 91 -4.87 0.48 17.21
N LEU A 92 -5.69 -0.52 16.86
CA LEU A 92 -6.67 -1.10 17.77
C LEU A 92 -6.09 -2.26 18.56
N THR A 93 -5.45 -3.23 17.89
CA THR A 93 -4.97 -4.44 18.57
C THR A 93 -3.52 -4.39 19.03
N ARG A 94 -2.78 -3.33 18.64
CA ARG A 94 -1.35 -3.13 18.91
C ARG A 94 -0.48 -4.35 18.57
N ARG A 95 -0.83 -5.06 17.49
CA ARG A 95 -0.07 -6.21 16.98
C ARG A 95 0.91 -5.77 15.91
N PRO A 96 2.11 -6.37 15.84
CA PRO A 96 3.05 -6.06 14.78
C PRO A 96 2.49 -6.47 13.41
N ASN A 97 2.85 -5.69 12.39
CA ASN A 97 2.68 -6.07 11.00
C ASN A 97 3.89 -6.92 10.58
N SER A 98 3.64 -7.99 9.83
CA SER A 98 4.68 -8.89 9.34
C SER A 98 4.59 -9.01 7.82
N HIS A 99 5.72 -9.28 7.16
CA HIS A 99 5.74 -9.51 5.71
C HIS A 99 4.80 -10.66 5.28
N HIS A 100 4.67 -11.69 6.13
CA HIS A 100 3.74 -12.79 5.90
C HIS A 100 2.28 -12.33 5.87
N LEU A 101 1.89 -11.37 6.73
CA LEU A 101 0.54 -10.80 6.66
C LEU A 101 0.33 -10.04 5.35
N ASN A 102 1.32 -9.23 4.95
CA ASN A 102 1.21 -8.44 3.72
C ASN A 102 1.03 -9.33 2.50
N GLY A 103 1.83 -10.40 2.38
CA GLY A 103 1.69 -11.39 1.30
C GLY A 103 0.29 -12.01 1.28
N ARG A 104 -0.19 -12.48 2.45
CA ARG A 104 -1.54 -13.06 2.56
C ARG A 104 -2.67 -12.09 2.18
N LEU A 105 -2.53 -10.80 2.46
CA LEU A 105 -3.52 -9.80 2.07
C LEU A 105 -3.52 -9.56 0.57
N VAL A 106 -2.33 -9.54 -0.05
CA VAL A 106 -2.19 -9.44 -1.51
C VAL A 106 -2.80 -10.66 -2.19
N ASP A 107 -2.45 -11.87 -1.75
CA ASP A 107 -2.97 -13.11 -2.33
C ASP A 107 -4.50 -13.16 -2.24
N LEU A 108 -5.07 -12.87 -1.05
CA LEU A 108 -6.52 -12.84 -0.85
C LEU A 108 -7.22 -11.83 -1.76
N LEU A 109 -6.62 -10.66 -1.94
CA LEU A 109 -7.16 -9.63 -2.80
C LEU A 109 -7.12 -10.07 -4.27
N LEU A 110 -5.97 -10.55 -4.75
CA LEU A 110 -5.81 -10.97 -6.14
C LEU A 110 -6.71 -12.15 -6.48
N ASP A 111 -6.84 -13.13 -5.58
CA ASP A 111 -7.79 -14.22 -5.72
C ASP A 111 -9.22 -13.66 -5.85
N GLY A 112 -9.62 -12.71 -5.00
CA GLY A 112 -10.96 -12.11 -5.06
C GLY A 112 -11.24 -11.25 -6.29
N LEU A 113 -10.22 -10.70 -6.96
CA LEU A 113 -10.37 -9.87 -8.15
C LEU A 113 -10.34 -10.66 -9.46
N THR A 114 -9.82 -11.88 -9.45
CA THR A 114 -9.56 -12.69 -10.66
C THR A 114 -10.52 -13.88 -10.81
N HIS A 115 -11.41 -14.10 -9.85
CA HIS A 115 -12.52 -15.05 -9.92
C HIS A 115 -13.83 -14.37 -10.34
#